data_AF-A0A2N1TUF6-F1
#
_entry.id   AF-A0A2N1TUF6-F1
#
_cell.length_a   1.000
_cell.length_b   1.000
_cell.length_c   1.000
_cell.angle_alpha   90.00
_cell.angle_beta   90.00
_cell.angle_gamma   90.00
#
_symmetry.space_group_name_H-M   'P 1'
#
loop_
_entity.id
_entity.type
_entity.pdbx_description
1 polymer ?
#
loop_
_entity_poly.entity_id
_entity_poly.type
_entity_poly.pdbx_seq_one_letter_code
_entity_poly.pdbx_strand_id
1 'polypeptide(L)'
;MRKTTSAMSMIEIMIGVVLLSLIIVPSLQVIVTQTKTVTATRDHSSAAFVAQKIQELARSFQFDMIEAEQYNADQSKQKQTFEWRLKNDDQYRKHVINAVEYQILPDETRIDPLISTNDGAKTRAVALAFHFTIKYISKDGRDHRLEISTVITRKD
;
A
#
# COMPACT_ATOMS: atom_id res chain seq x y z
N MET A 1 57.04 35.77 31.12
CA MET A 1 56.02 35.01 30.33
C MET A 1 54.81 34.75 31.21
N ARG A 2 53.74 35.54 31.08
CA ARG A 2 52.47 35.27 31.77
C ARG A 2 51.66 34.30 30.91
N LYS A 3 51.52 33.04 31.35
CA LYS A 3 50.50 32.13 30.80
C LYS A 3 49.15 32.62 31.28
N THR A 4 48.44 33.37 30.45
CA THR A 4 47.00 33.59 30.63
C THR A 4 46.33 32.26 30.29
N THR A 5 46.08 31.43 31.29
CA THR A 5 44.97 30.47 31.21
C THR A 5 43.72 31.31 31.09
N SER A 6 43.24 31.50 29.85
CA SER A 6 41.96 32.15 29.57
C SER A 6 40.86 31.31 30.20
N ALA A 7 40.49 31.64 31.43
CA ALA A 7 39.27 31.17 32.03
C ALA A 7 38.13 31.75 31.17
N MET A 8 37.54 30.91 30.32
CA MET A 8 36.43 31.29 29.45
C MET A 8 35.29 31.80 30.32
N SER A 9 34.76 32.98 29.98
CA SER A 9 33.73 33.61 30.81
C SER A 9 32.48 32.72 30.84
N MET A 10 31.83 32.61 32.01
CA MET A 10 30.55 31.89 32.14
C MET A 10 29.50 32.41 31.14
N ILE A 11 29.59 33.69 30.77
CA ILE A 11 28.77 34.33 29.75
C ILE A 11 29.10 33.82 28.34
N GLU A 12 30.39 33.66 27.99
CA GLU A 12 30.79 33.09 26.70
C GLU A 12 30.33 31.63 26.56
N ILE A 13 30.40 30.86 27.65
CA ILE A 13 29.89 29.48 27.67
C ILE A 13 28.37 29.48 27.44
N MET A 14 27.62 30.36 28.12
CA MET A 14 26.18 30.49 27.91
C MET A 14 25.82 30.86 26.47
N ILE A 15 26.50 31.86 25.90
CA ILE A 15 26.27 32.27 24.50
C ILE A 15 26.60 31.11 23.55
N GLY A 16 27.71 30.41 23.79
CA GLY A 16 28.09 29.22 23.02
C GLY A 16 27.03 28.12 23.05
N VAL A 17 26.45 27.83 24.22
CA VAL A 17 25.38 26.83 24.37
C VAL A 17 24.09 27.27 23.65
N VAL A 18 23.72 28.54 23.73
CA VAL A 18 22.54 29.06 23.03
C VAL A 18 22.72 28.97 21.52
N LEU A 19 23.86 29.40 21.00
CA LEU A 19 24.17 29.30 19.56
C LEU A 19 24.21 27.84 19.09
N LEU A 20 24.82 26.96 19.88
CA LEU A 20 24.86 25.53 19.58
C LEU A 20 23.44 24.94 19.51
N SER A 21 22.58 25.30 20.46
CA SER A 21 21.18 24.84 20.49
C SER A 21 20.39 25.35 19.27
N LEU A 22 20.58 26.62 18.90
CA LEU A 22 19.95 27.21 17.71
C LEU A 22 20.37 26.54 16.40
N ILE A 23 21.55 25.92 16.35
CA ILE A 23 22.03 25.19 15.16
C ILE A 23 21.58 23.72 15.19
N ILE A 24 21.72 23.04 16.34
CA ILE A 24 21.44 21.60 16.46
C ILE A 24 19.95 21.31 16.27
N VAL A 25 19.06 22.08 16.88
CA VAL A 25 17.62 21.83 16.85
C VAL A 25 17.05 21.78 15.42
N PRO A 26 17.24 22.81 14.56
CA PRO A 26 16.75 22.76 13.19
C PRO A 26 17.45 21.67 12.35
N SER A 27 18.73 21.39 12.59
CA SER A 27 19.45 20.32 11.90
C SER A 27 18.83 18.94 12.18
N LEU A 28 18.52 18.65 13.45
CA LEU A 28 17.83 17.43 13.84
C LEU A 28 16.42 17.36 13.24
N GLN A 29 15.69 18.48 13.19
CA GLN A 29 14.36 18.51 12.56
C GLN A 29 14.40 18.17 11.08
N VAL A 30 15.39 18.66 10.32
CA VAL A 30 15.55 18.33 8.90
C VAL A 30 15.82 16.84 8.72
N ILE A 31 16.74 16.26 9.52
CA ILE A 31 17.07 14.83 9.46
C ILE A 31 15.85 13.96 9.76
N VAL A 32 15.11 14.30 10.83
CA VAL A 32 13.88 13.58 11.21
C VAL A 32 12.84 13.68 10.12
N THR A 33 12.66 14.85 9.52
CA THR A 33 11.68 15.08 8.46
C THR A 33 12.02 14.27 7.19
N GLN A 34 13.28 14.30 6.75
CA GLN A 34 13.72 13.51 5.59
C GLN A 34 13.55 12.01 5.84
N THR A 35 13.87 11.53 7.06
CA THR A 35 13.68 10.13 7.45
C THR A 35 12.21 9.71 7.40
N LYS A 36 11.30 10.59 7.84
CA LYS A 36 9.84 10.38 7.73
C LYS A 36 9.41 10.26 6.28
N THR A 37 9.88 11.16 5.40
CA THR A 37 9.56 11.11 3.97
C THR A 37 10.02 9.81 3.32
N VAL A 38 11.27 9.39 3.56
CA VAL A 38 11.80 8.13 3.02
C VAL A 38 10.99 6.92 3.51
N THR A 39 10.63 6.92 4.78
CA THR A 39 9.81 5.85 5.37
C THR A 39 8.43 5.79 4.74
N ALA A 40 7.75 6.93 4.58
CA ALA A 40 6.45 7.03 3.93
C ALA A 40 6.50 6.55 2.47
N THR A 41 7.52 6.97 1.70
CA THR A 41 7.71 6.51 0.32
C THR A 41 7.91 5.00 0.26
N ARG A 42 8.75 4.44 1.13
CA ARG A 42 8.98 2.98 1.20
C ARG A 42 7.68 2.24 1.51
N ASP A 43 6.94 2.67 2.52
CA ASP A 43 5.70 2.00 2.94
C ASP A 43 4.63 2.08 1.82
N HIS A 44 4.59 3.16 1.05
CA HIS A 44 3.74 3.28 -0.14
C HIS A 44 4.20 2.39 -1.30
N SER A 45 5.51 2.31 -1.57
CA SER A 45 6.05 1.37 -2.57
C SER A 45 5.72 -0.08 -2.20
N SER A 46 5.78 -0.44 -0.92
CA SER A 46 5.34 -1.76 -0.45
C SER A 46 3.85 -2.01 -0.70
N ALA A 47 2.97 -1.02 -0.54
CA ALA A 47 1.56 -1.15 -0.92
C ALA A 47 1.39 -1.44 -2.42
N ALA A 48 2.16 -0.77 -3.28
CA ALA A 48 2.15 -1.04 -4.72
C ALA A 48 2.64 -2.46 -5.06
N PHE A 49 3.65 -2.98 -4.37
CA PHE A 49 4.07 -4.38 -4.53
C PHE A 49 2.98 -5.36 -4.09
N VAL A 50 2.26 -5.08 -3.01
CA VAL A 50 1.11 -5.89 -2.60
C VAL A 50 0.02 -5.86 -3.68
N ALA A 51 -0.28 -4.69 -4.24
CA ALA A 51 -1.21 -4.56 -5.36
C ALA A 51 -0.79 -5.40 -6.57
N GLN A 52 0.48 -5.33 -6.98
CA GLN A 52 1.00 -6.14 -8.08
C GLN A 52 0.88 -7.64 -7.78
N LYS A 53 1.22 -8.07 -6.55
CA LYS A 53 1.08 -9.46 -6.13
C LYS A 53 -0.37 -9.94 -6.24
N ILE A 54 -1.35 -9.13 -5.83
CA ILE A 54 -2.78 -9.45 -5.94
C ILE A 54 -3.20 -9.55 -7.41
N GLN A 55 -2.72 -8.66 -8.28
CA GLN A 55 -3.00 -8.71 -9.71
C GLN A 55 -2.42 -9.97 -10.37
N GLU A 56 -1.19 -10.34 -10.04
CA GLU A 56 -0.58 -11.58 -10.53
C GLU A 56 -1.29 -12.82 -9.99
N LEU A 57 -1.72 -12.78 -8.73
CA LEU A 57 -2.54 -13.83 -8.15
C LEU A 57 -3.87 -13.96 -8.91
N ALA A 58 -4.56 -12.86 -9.22
CA ALA A 58 -5.78 -12.88 -10.02
C ALA A 58 -5.55 -13.51 -11.41
N ARG A 59 -4.43 -13.17 -12.06
CA ARG A 59 -4.02 -13.76 -13.36
C ARG A 59 -3.66 -15.24 -13.30
N SER A 60 -3.37 -15.78 -12.11
CA SER A 60 -3.09 -17.21 -11.93
C SER A 60 -4.34 -18.07 -11.87
N PHE A 61 -5.52 -17.47 -11.64
CA PHE A 61 -6.79 -18.18 -11.69
C PHE A 61 -7.26 -18.33 -13.14
N GLN A 62 -8.02 -19.39 -13.42
CA GLN A 62 -8.74 -19.49 -14.69
C GLN A 62 -9.68 -18.29 -14.82
N PHE A 63 -9.77 -17.72 -16.02
CA PHE A 63 -10.55 -16.49 -16.26
C PHE A 63 -12.00 -16.62 -15.78
N ASP A 64 -12.63 -17.76 -16.08
CA ASP A 64 -13.99 -18.10 -15.65
C ASP A 64 -14.12 -18.39 -14.14
N MET A 65 -13.03 -18.35 -13.36
CA MET A 65 -13.02 -18.56 -11.91
C MET A 65 -12.57 -17.30 -11.15
N ILE A 66 -12.51 -16.14 -11.81
CA ILE A 66 -12.10 -14.89 -11.17
C ILE A 66 -13.29 -14.21 -10.47
N GLU A 67 -14.38 -14.03 -11.19
CA GLU A 67 -15.61 -13.39 -10.71
C GLU A 67 -16.46 -14.37 -9.89
N ALA A 68 -16.95 -13.93 -8.72
CA ALA A 68 -17.78 -14.76 -7.84
C ALA A 68 -19.27 -14.74 -8.23
N GLU A 69 -19.77 -13.63 -8.76
CA GLU A 69 -21.20 -13.40 -8.95
C GLU A 69 -21.83 -14.31 -10.02
N GLN A 70 -21.08 -14.64 -11.09
CA GLN A 70 -21.46 -15.67 -12.06
C GLN A 70 -21.81 -17.06 -11.47
N TYR A 71 -21.35 -17.38 -10.26
CA TYR A 71 -21.65 -18.65 -9.57
C TYR A 71 -22.56 -18.50 -8.36
N ASN A 72 -23.36 -17.44 -8.26
CA ASN A 72 -24.31 -17.24 -7.15
C ASN A 72 -25.25 -18.45 -6.90
N ALA A 73 -25.53 -19.25 -7.94
CA ALA A 73 -26.33 -20.47 -7.85
C ALA A 73 -25.56 -21.71 -7.32
N ASP A 74 -24.23 -21.71 -7.35
CA ASP A 74 -23.35 -22.80 -6.91
C ASP A 74 -22.32 -22.29 -5.89
N GLN A 75 -22.70 -22.34 -4.60
CA GLN A 75 -21.84 -21.88 -3.51
C GLN A 75 -20.50 -22.61 -3.41
N SER A 76 -20.41 -23.86 -3.89
CA SER A 76 -19.15 -24.62 -3.85
C SER A 76 -18.15 -24.05 -4.85
N LYS A 77 -18.63 -23.73 -6.05
CA LYS A 77 -17.81 -23.05 -7.08
C LYS A 77 -17.51 -21.61 -6.71
N GLN A 78 -18.48 -20.89 -6.15
CA GLN A 78 -18.30 -19.50 -5.71
C GLN A 78 -17.12 -19.38 -4.73
N LYS A 79 -16.99 -20.28 -3.75
CA LYS A 79 -15.88 -20.28 -2.78
C LYS A 79 -14.51 -20.54 -3.42
N GLN A 80 -14.49 -21.17 -4.59
CA GLN A 80 -13.25 -21.42 -5.32
C GLN A 80 -12.81 -20.21 -6.14
N THR A 81 -13.68 -19.23 -6.34
CA THR A 81 -13.35 -18.03 -7.14
C THR A 81 -12.35 -17.12 -6.44
N PHE A 82 -11.59 -16.38 -7.24
CA PHE A 82 -10.63 -15.42 -6.73
C PHE A 82 -11.31 -14.32 -5.91
N GLU A 83 -12.38 -13.72 -6.42
CA GLU A 83 -13.09 -12.64 -5.72
C GLU A 83 -13.61 -13.07 -4.35
N TRP A 84 -14.20 -14.26 -4.25
CA TRP A 84 -14.69 -14.75 -2.95
C TRP A 84 -13.53 -14.96 -1.97
N ARG A 85 -12.43 -15.58 -2.41
CA ARG A 85 -11.23 -15.77 -1.57
C ARG A 85 -10.65 -14.44 -1.14
N LEU A 86 -10.56 -13.47 -2.06
CA LEU A 86 -10.07 -12.13 -1.76
C LEU A 86 -10.98 -11.39 -0.77
N LYS A 87 -12.29 -11.66 -0.77
CA LYS A 87 -13.23 -11.04 0.16
C LYS A 87 -13.33 -11.74 1.50
N ASN A 88 -13.02 -13.05 1.60
CA ASN A 88 -13.33 -13.86 2.78
C ASN A 88 -12.11 -14.51 3.46
N ASP A 89 -10.97 -14.62 2.77
CA ASP A 89 -9.77 -15.29 3.29
C ASP A 89 -8.69 -14.26 3.70
N ASP A 90 -8.27 -14.33 4.96
CA ASP A 90 -7.21 -13.48 5.51
C ASP A 90 -5.86 -13.68 4.83
N GLN A 91 -5.56 -14.89 4.32
CA GLN A 91 -4.31 -15.15 3.61
C GLN A 91 -4.19 -14.32 2.32
N TYR A 92 -5.33 -13.99 1.72
CA TYR A 92 -5.40 -13.19 0.50
C TYR A 92 -5.53 -11.69 0.82
N ARG A 93 -6.25 -11.36 1.91
CA ARG A 93 -6.55 -9.97 2.32
C ARG A 93 -5.44 -9.26 3.05
N LYS A 94 -4.67 -9.97 3.88
CA LYS A 94 -3.71 -9.36 4.81
C LYS A 94 -2.29 -9.71 4.40
N HIS A 95 -1.48 -8.68 4.21
CA HIS A 95 -0.05 -8.83 3.92
C HIS A 95 0.72 -8.01 4.93
N VAL A 96 1.67 -8.63 5.65
CA VAL A 96 2.53 -7.93 6.59
C VAL A 96 3.92 -7.79 5.98
N ILE A 97 4.36 -6.56 5.75
CA ILE A 97 5.69 -6.26 5.22
C ILE A 97 6.33 -5.22 6.15
N ASN A 98 7.52 -5.51 6.66
CA ASN A 98 8.27 -4.61 7.54
C ASN A 98 7.49 -4.13 8.79
N ALA A 99 6.62 -4.99 9.35
CA ALA A 99 5.71 -4.69 10.47
C ALA A 99 4.61 -3.65 10.17
N VAL A 100 4.34 -3.38 8.89
CA VAL A 100 3.13 -2.67 8.43
C VAL A 100 2.16 -3.70 7.89
N GLU A 101 0.91 -3.64 8.34
CA GLU A 101 -0.18 -4.47 7.83
C GLU A 101 -0.88 -3.76 6.67
N TYR A 102 -0.93 -4.43 5.54
CA TYR A 102 -1.66 -4.02 4.34
C TYR A 102 -2.91 -4.87 4.21
N GLN A 103 -4.07 -4.24 4.32
CA GLN A 103 -5.36 -4.91 4.32
C GLN A 103 -6.15 -4.52 3.07
N ILE A 104 -6.59 -5.51 2.31
CA ILE A 104 -7.55 -5.32 1.22
C ILE A 104 -8.95 -5.14 1.81
N LEU A 105 -9.66 -4.09 1.41
CA LEU A 105 -11.02 -3.82 1.88
C LEU A 105 -12.05 -4.64 1.07
N PRO A 106 -12.77 -5.61 1.68
CA PRO A 106 -13.70 -6.46 0.96
C PRO A 106 -14.88 -5.69 0.35
N ASP A 107 -15.40 -4.70 1.07
CA ASP A 107 -16.59 -3.93 0.69
C ASP A 107 -16.36 -3.04 -0.54
N GLU A 108 -15.10 -2.78 -0.88
CA GLU A 108 -14.68 -1.95 -2.00
C GLU A 108 -13.95 -2.74 -3.08
N THR A 109 -13.89 -4.06 -2.90
CA THR A 109 -13.37 -4.98 -3.90
C THR A 109 -14.52 -5.39 -4.80
N ARG A 110 -14.38 -5.18 -6.11
CA ARG A 110 -15.36 -5.63 -7.11
C ARG A 110 -14.69 -6.07 -8.40
N ILE A 111 -15.32 -7.03 -9.07
CA ILE A 111 -14.90 -7.51 -10.38
C ILE A 111 -16.10 -7.41 -11.31
N ASP A 112 -16.01 -6.49 -12.28
CA ASP A 112 -17.10 -6.21 -13.20
C ASP A 112 -16.78 -6.83 -14.58
N PRO A 113 -17.61 -7.74 -15.11
CA PRO A 113 -17.38 -8.33 -16.42
C PRO A 113 -17.62 -7.33 -17.55
N LEU A 114 -16.66 -7.25 -18.48
CA LEU A 114 -16.73 -6.43 -19.68
C LEU A 114 -17.05 -7.34 -20.89
N ILE A 115 -18.23 -7.13 -21.46
CA ILE A 115 -18.73 -7.87 -22.62
C ILE A 115 -18.45 -7.05 -23.88
N SER A 116 -17.85 -7.69 -24.90
CA SER A 116 -17.61 -7.04 -26.18
C SER A 116 -18.92 -6.78 -26.92
N THR A 117 -19.09 -5.56 -27.45
CA THR A 117 -20.22 -5.18 -28.32
C THR A 117 -20.14 -5.81 -29.71
N ASN A 118 -18.98 -6.34 -30.12
CA ASN A 118 -18.78 -6.93 -31.45
C ASN A 118 -19.14 -8.42 -31.52
N ASP A 119 -19.37 -9.06 -30.38
CA ASP A 119 -19.75 -10.47 -30.33
C ASP A 119 -21.28 -10.55 -30.35
N GLY A 120 -21.86 -10.84 -31.51
CA GLY A 120 -23.32 -10.79 -31.76
C GLY A 120 -24.19 -11.65 -30.83
N ALA A 121 -23.57 -12.46 -29.97
CA ALA A 121 -24.22 -13.27 -28.96
C ALA A 121 -24.18 -12.68 -27.52
N LYS A 122 -23.33 -11.68 -27.20
CA LYS A 122 -23.14 -11.12 -25.84
C LYS A 122 -22.95 -12.16 -24.72
N THR A 123 -22.47 -13.36 -25.02
CA THR A 123 -22.55 -14.50 -24.08
C THR A 123 -21.28 -14.73 -23.25
N ARG A 124 -20.14 -14.11 -23.59
CA ARG A 124 -18.87 -14.34 -22.87
C ARG A 124 -18.16 -13.02 -22.58
N ALA A 125 -17.73 -12.85 -21.32
CA ALA A 125 -16.86 -11.77 -20.93
C ALA A 125 -15.50 -11.91 -21.64
N VAL A 126 -15.00 -10.81 -22.18
CA VAL A 126 -13.69 -10.75 -22.87
C VAL A 126 -12.64 -10.14 -21.95
N ALA A 127 -13.07 -9.32 -21.00
CA ALA A 127 -12.25 -8.75 -19.95
C ALA A 127 -13.04 -8.63 -18.64
N LEU A 128 -12.33 -8.50 -17.53
CA LEU A 128 -12.86 -8.23 -16.20
C LEU A 128 -12.20 -6.95 -15.67
N ALA A 129 -12.99 -5.94 -15.33
CA ALA A 129 -12.51 -4.78 -14.61
C ALA A 129 -12.38 -5.14 -13.13
N PHE A 130 -11.17 -5.09 -12.60
CA PHE A 130 -10.87 -5.44 -11.23
C PHE A 130 -10.53 -4.18 -10.43
N HIS A 131 -11.36 -3.88 -9.45
CA HIS A 131 -11.21 -2.76 -8.53
C HIS A 131 -11.00 -3.29 -7.11
N PHE A 132 -10.00 -2.77 -6.42
CA PHE A 132 -9.76 -3.09 -5.01
C PHE A 132 -8.99 -1.98 -4.32
N THR A 133 -9.19 -1.87 -3.01
CA THR A 133 -8.52 -0.88 -2.17
C THR A 133 -7.62 -1.57 -1.16
N ILE A 134 -6.40 -1.08 -1.01
CA ILE A 134 -5.49 -1.45 0.07
C ILE A 134 -5.45 -0.33 1.10
N LYS A 135 -5.74 -0.67 2.35
CA LYS A 135 -5.62 0.21 3.51
C LYS A 135 -4.42 -0.21 4.36
N TYR A 136 -3.64 0.76 4.86
CA TYR A 136 -2.50 0.49 5.73
C TYR A 136 -2.18 1.69 6.61
N ILE A 137 -1.61 1.43 7.78
CA ILE A 137 -1.09 2.47 8.68
C ILE A 137 0.43 2.49 8.53
N SER A 138 0.97 3.60 8.04
CA SER A 138 2.42 3.78 7.89
C SER A 138 3.11 3.82 9.25
N LYS A 139 4.44 3.63 9.27
CA LYS A 139 5.21 3.68 10.53
C LYS A 139 5.18 5.04 11.24
N ASP A 140 4.83 6.12 10.54
CA ASP A 140 4.64 7.43 11.15
C ASP A 140 3.23 7.64 11.72
N GLY A 141 2.37 6.60 11.70
CA GLY A 141 1.07 6.54 12.36
C GLY A 141 -0.09 7.08 11.53
N ARG A 142 0.12 7.43 10.26
CA ARG A 142 -0.94 7.94 9.38
C ARG A 142 -1.67 6.80 8.68
N ASP A 143 -2.97 7.00 8.51
CA ASP A 143 -3.81 6.11 7.72
C ASP A 143 -3.63 6.44 6.23
N HIS A 144 -3.32 5.42 5.44
CA HIS A 144 -3.14 5.51 4.01
C HIS A 144 -4.02 4.51 3.29
N ARG A 145 -4.40 4.92 2.09
CA ARG A 145 -5.31 4.20 1.23
C ARG A 145 -4.79 4.27 -0.20
N LEU A 146 -4.69 3.12 -0.84
CA LEU A 146 -4.32 2.99 -2.24
C LEU A 146 -5.47 2.30 -2.96
N GLU A 147 -6.07 3.02 -3.90
CA GLU A 147 -7.14 2.50 -4.76
C GLU A 147 -6.54 2.03 -6.08
N ILE A 148 -6.87 0.81 -6.47
CA ILE A 148 -6.35 0.18 -7.67
C ILE A 148 -7.51 -0.18 -8.57
N SER A 149 -7.37 0.19 -9.84
CA SER A 149 -8.29 -0.18 -10.92
C SER A 149 -7.46 -0.77 -12.04
N THR A 150 -7.74 -2.02 -12.42
CA THR A 150 -7.03 -2.72 -13.48
C THR A 150 -7.99 -3.56 -14.31
N VAL A 151 -7.50 -4.06 -15.44
CA VAL A 151 -8.28 -4.93 -16.31
C VAL A 151 -7.53 -6.25 -16.50
N ILE A 152 -8.26 -7.35 -16.36
CA ILE A 152 -7.79 -8.70 -16.65
C ILE A 152 -8.47 -9.11 -17.95
N THR A 153 -7.71 -9.32 -19.01
CA THR A 153 -8.24 -9.81 -20.29
C THR A 153 -8.12 -11.32 -20.37
N ARG A 154 -9.07 -11.98 -21.05
CA ARG A 154 -8.92 -13.38 -21.38
C ARG A 154 -7.71 -13.54 -22.30
N LYS A 155 -6.77 -14.42 -21.95
CA LYS A 155 -5.73 -14.84 -22.91
C LYS A 155 -6.41 -15.79 -23.90
N ASP A 156 -6.34 -15.44 -25.18
CA ASP A 156 -6.69 -16.34 -26.28
C ASP A 156 -5.72 -17.54 -26.35
#